data_AF-A0A0M9E3C9-F1
#
_entry.id   AF-A0A0M9E3C9-F1
#
_cell.length_a   1.000
_cell.length_b   1.000
_cell.length_c   1.000
_cell.angle_alpha   90.00
_cell.angle_beta   90.00
_cell.angle_gamma   90.00
#
_symmetry.space_group_name_H-M   'P 1'
#
loop_
_entity.id
_entity.type
_entity.pdbx_description
1 polymer ?
#
loop_
_entity_poly.entity_id
_entity_poly.type
_entity_poly.pdbx_seq_one_letter_code
_entity_poly.pdbx_strand_id
1 'polypeptide(L)'
;KTLVSEFLDSIMVGGYVEFQSNEPFILFAGTGGRLFTTPGSTHLPTLKAVDNIDVSLQKNANEALDVIENATGYVEKIRSDVQAYESGFESIIQRLESSSEQMENSKHRVLDANMANETMKLSNAAIHIQSQNALITQANRLIPEYSLFLLRQ
;
A
#
# COMPACT_ATOMS: atom_id res chain seq x y z
N LYS A 1 46.37 45.83 45.88
CA LYS A 1 44.98 46.33 45.93
C LYS A 1 44.18 45.46 44.96
N THR A 2 43.32 44.63 45.54
CA THR A 2 42.51 43.60 44.91
C THR A 2 41.65 44.14 43.79
N LEU A 3 41.71 43.48 42.64
CA LEU A 3 40.58 43.32 41.73
C LEU A 3 40.41 41.82 41.51
N VAL A 4 39.99 41.12 42.56
CA VAL A 4 39.21 39.89 42.39
C VAL A 4 37.76 40.35 42.46
N SER A 5 37.11 40.46 41.31
CA SER A 5 35.65 40.42 41.24
C SER A 5 35.29 39.13 40.52
N GLU A 6 34.82 38.17 41.30
CA GLU A 6 34.11 37.00 40.82
C GLU A 6 32.80 37.43 40.16
N PHE A 7 32.81 37.91 38.92
CA PHE A 7 31.64 37.87 38.05
C PHE A 7 32.11 37.76 36.60
N LEU A 8 31.87 36.58 36.02
CA LEU A 8 31.75 36.28 34.59
C LEU A 8 32.10 37.45 33.65
N ASP A 9 33.31 37.45 33.11
CA ASP A 9 33.68 38.29 31.97
C ASP A 9 32.89 37.82 30.74
N SER A 10 31.71 38.41 30.54
CA SER A 10 30.78 38.05 29.48
C SER A 10 30.91 39.05 28.34
N ILE A 11 31.70 38.71 27.33
CA ILE A 11 31.65 39.38 26.03
C ILE A 11 30.35 38.96 25.35
N MET A 12 29.37 39.86 25.28
CA MET A 12 28.18 39.68 24.42
C MET A 12 28.53 40.13 23.00
N VAL A 13 28.75 39.18 22.09
CA VAL A 13 28.68 39.42 20.65
C VAL A 13 27.21 39.28 20.25
N GLY A 14 26.59 40.39 19.82
CA GLY A 14 25.19 40.42 19.42
C GLY A 14 24.98 39.80 18.04
N GLY A 15 24.01 38.89 17.93
CA GLY A 15 23.45 38.34 16.70
C GLY A 15 22.03 37.83 16.95
N TYR A 16 21.23 37.67 15.90
CA TYR A 16 19.91 37.04 16.01
C TYR A 16 19.97 35.63 15.41
N VAL A 17 19.27 34.69 16.05
CA VAL A 17 19.01 33.34 15.53
C VAL A 17 17.51 33.24 15.34
N GLU A 18 17.07 33.03 14.10
CA GLU A 18 15.67 32.82 13.78
C GLU A 18 15.43 31.32 13.57
N PHE A 19 14.40 30.80 14.22
CA PHE A 19 13.98 29.40 14.08
C PHE A 19 12.70 29.39 13.25
N GLN A 20 12.74 28.69 12.13
CA GLN A 20 11.61 28.55 11.22
C GLN A 20 11.37 27.06 10.98
N SER A 21 10.08 26.68 10.89
CA SER A 21 9.67 25.32 10.60
C SER A 21 8.28 25.33 9.97
N ASN A 22 8.04 24.35 9.11
CA ASN A 22 6.73 24.01 8.56
C ASN A 22 5.86 23.14 9.50
N GLU A 23 6.42 22.71 10.64
CA GLU A 23 5.75 21.90 11.67
C GLU A 23 5.76 22.63 13.02
N PRO A 24 4.79 22.38 13.93
CA PRO A 24 4.77 23.01 15.23
C PRO A 24 5.96 22.55 16.07
N PHE A 25 6.74 23.51 16.57
CA PHE A 25 7.89 23.27 17.44
C PHE A 25 7.76 24.12 18.70
N ILE A 26 8.40 23.69 19.79
CA ILE A 26 8.47 24.44 21.05
C ILE A 26 9.93 24.56 21.46
N LEU A 27 10.34 25.74 21.92
CA LEU A 27 11.68 25.95 22.45
C LEU A 27 11.64 26.05 23.96
N PHE A 28 12.52 25.29 24.63
CA PHE A 28 12.72 25.37 26.06
C PHE A 28 14.04 26.08 26.38
N ALA A 29 13.97 27.14 27.17
CA ALA A 29 15.16 27.77 27.72
C ALA A 29 15.64 26.99 28.95
N GLY A 30 16.76 26.27 28.82
CA GLY A 30 17.38 25.52 29.92
C GLY A 30 17.85 26.42 31.08
N THR A 31 18.09 25.82 32.24
CA THR A 31 18.54 26.51 33.46
C THR A 31 20.01 26.92 33.32
N GLY A 32 20.25 28.08 32.70
CA GLY A 32 21.60 28.63 32.48
C GLY A 32 21.67 29.68 31.37
N GLY A 33 20.59 30.44 31.16
CA GLY A 33 20.33 31.30 30.00
C GLY A 33 21.55 32.05 29.45
N ARG A 34 22.06 31.60 28.30
CA ARG A 34 23.02 32.34 27.47
C ARG A 34 22.46 32.72 26.09
N LEU A 35 21.47 31.98 25.57
CA LEU A 35 20.84 32.22 24.27
C LEU A 35 19.40 32.75 24.37
N PHE A 36 18.62 32.32 25.37
CA PHE A 36 17.26 32.80 25.64
C PHE A 36 17.25 33.47 27.02
N THR A 37 16.75 34.71 27.08
CA THR A 37 17.01 35.66 28.17
C THR A 37 16.26 35.35 29.48
N THR A 38 15.31 34.42 29.46
CA THR A 38 14.56 33.99 30.65
C THR A 38 14.78 32.49 30.91
N PRO A 39 15.45 32.10 32.00
CA PRO A 39 15.59 30.70 32.38
C PRO A 39 14.21 30.07 32.64
N GLY A 40 13.95 28.88 32.10
CA GLY A 40 12.69 28.15 32.34
C GLY A 40 11.48 28.66 31.55
N SER A 41 11.65 29.53 30.55
CA SER A 41 10.56 29.93 29.65
C SER A 41 10.38 28.94 28.49
N THR A 42 9.11 28.72 28.13
CA THR A 42 8.72 28.08 26.86
C THR A 42 8.46 29.17 25.85
N HIS A 43 9.18 29.16 24.73
CA HIS A 43 8.93 30.03 23.60
C HIS A 43 8.04 29.30 22.60
N LEU A 44 6.87 29.88 22.31
CA LEU A 44 5.93 29.40 21.30
C LEU A 44 6.20 30.13 19.97
N PRO A 45 6.16 29.42 18.83
CA PRO A 45 6.29 30.04 17.53
C PRO A 45 5.08 30.91 17.23
N THR A 46 5.30 32.04 16.55
CA THR A 46 4.21 32.86 16.00
C THR A 46 3.95 32.41 14.58
N LEU A 47 2.71 31.99 14.29
CA LEU A 47 2.33 31.61 12.93
C LEU A 47 2.13 32.88 12.08
N LYS A 48 2.91 33.03 11.01
CA LYS A 48 2.69 34.04 9.98
C LYS A 48 1.83 33.42 8.88
N ALA A 49 0.60 33.91 8.72
CA ALA A 49 -0.27 33.47 7.63
C ALA A 49 0.22 34.05 6.30
N VAL A 50 0.16 33.23 5.23
CA VAL A 50 0.53 33.64 3.86
C VAL A 50 -0.31 34.83 3.37
N ASP A 51 -1.54 34.98 3.88
CA ASP A 51 -2.49 36.03 3.52
C ASP A 51 -2.05 37.45 3.96
N ASN A 52 -1.20 37.55 4.99
CA ASN A 52 -0.78 38.83 5.58
C ASN A 52 0.65 39.23 5.20
N ILE A 53 1.17 38.72 4.08
CA ILE A 53 2.53 39.02 3.62
C ILE A 53 2.55 40.37 2.86
N ASP A 54 3.39 41.30 3.34
CA ASP A 54 3.68 42.57 2.66
C ASP A 54 5.09 42.53 2.04
N VAL A 55 5.21 42.84 0.75
CA VAL A 55 6.48 42.77 -0.01
C VAL A 55 7.04 44.17 -0.29
N SER A 56 6.43 45.23 0.26
CA SER A 56 6.76 46.62 -0.06
C SER A 56 8.16 47.06 0.38
N LEU A 57 8.77 46.36 1.35
CA LEU A 57 10.12 46.60 1.84
C LEU A 57 11.01 45.39 1.59
N GLN A 58 12.29 45.62 1.28
CA GLN A 58 13.29 44.57 1.08
C GLN A 58 13.34 43.56 2.23
N LYS A 59 13.23 44.05 3.48
CA LYS A 59 13.20 43.19 4.67
C LYS A 59 11.96 42.29 4.69
N ASN A 60 10.79 42.88 4.46
CA ASN A 60 9.53 42.13 4.48
C ASN A 60 9.45 41.14 3.31
N ALA A 61 10.07 41.46 2.17
CA ALA A 61 10.20 40.55 1.03
C ALA A 61 11.05 39.31 1.34
N ASN A 62 12.13 39.44 2.13
CA ASN A 62 12.90 38.28 2.57
C ASN A 62 12.10 37.42 3.56
N GLU A 63 11.43 38.05 4.53
CA GLU A 63 10.55 37.32 5.46
C GLU A 63 9.37 36.64 4.73
N ALA A 64 8.87 37.24 3.66
CA ALA A 64 7.84 36.67 2.79
C ALA A 64 8.32 35.37 2.11
N LEU A 65 9.55 35.37 1.60
CA LEU A 65 10.15 34.20 0.95
C LEU A 65 10.28 33.04 1.93
N ASP A 66 10.73 33.31 3.15
CA ASP A 66 10.84 32.30 4.20
C ASP A 66 9.48 31.66 4.54
N VAL A 67 8.42 32.48 4.65
CA VAL A 67 7.07 31.97 4.91
C VAL A 67 6.57 31.11 3.75
N ILE A 68 6.84 31.51 2.51
CA ILE A 68 6.47 30.75 1.30
C ILE A 68 7.25 29.45 1.19
N GLU A 69 8.54 29.43 1.53
CA GLU A 69 9.36 28.22 1.53
C GLU A 69 8.82 27.21 2.53
N ASN A 70 8.50 27.65 3.74
CA ASN A 70 7.88 26.79 4.76
C ASN A 70 6.50 26.28 4.33
N ALA A 71 5.66 27.13 3.72
CA ALA A 71 4.36 26.74 3.20
C ALA A 71 4.48 25.72 2.05
N THR A 72 5.43 25.93 1.15
CA THR A 72 5.75 25.00 0.05
C THR A 72 6.21 23.66 0.60
N GLY A 73 7.13 23.66 1.57
CA GLY A 73 7.61 22.44 2.22
C GLY A 73 6.49 21.65 2.92
N TYR A 74 5.49 22.33 3.49
CA TYR A 74 4.30 21.68 4.03
C TYR A 74 3.44 21.01 2.94
N VAL A 75 3.19 21.69 1.82
CA VAL A 75 2.46 21.13 0.68
C VAL A 75 3.19 19.93 0.08
N GLU A 76 4.52 20.02 -0.05
CA GLU A 76 5.37 18.91 -0.52
C GLU A 76 5.31 17.71 0.41
N LYS A 77 5.27 17.93 1.73
CA LYS A 77 5.10 16.84 2.71
C LYS A 77 3.75 16.13 2.51
N ILE A 78 2.64 16.86 2.42
CA ILE A 78 1.33 16.25 2.12
C ILE A 78 1.38 15.49 0.80
N ARG A 79 2.00 16.06 -0.23
CA ARG A 79 2.16 15.40 -1.53
C ARG A 79 2.97 14.11 -1.42
N SER A 80 4.05 14.11 -0.63
CA SER A 80 4.89 12.94 -0.38
C SER A 80 4.10 11.85 0.34
N ASP A 81 3.30 12.21 1.35
CA ASP A 81 2.44 11.26 2.06
C ASP A 81 1.41 10.64 1.10
N VAL A 82 0.78 11.43 0.22
CA VAL A 82 -0.13 10.93 -0.81
C VAL A 82 0.60 9.98 -1.77
N GLN A 83 1.81 10.32 -2.22
CA GLN A 83 2.61 9.45 -3.10
C GLN A 83 2.96 8.11 -2.42
N ALA A 84 3.23 8.12 -1.12
CA ALA A 84 3.46 6.90 -0.36
C ALA A 84 2.21 6.01 -0.32
N TYR A 85 1.02 6.59 -0.15
CA TYR A 85 -0.24 5.85 -0.22
C TYR A 85 -0.53 5.30 -1.62
N GLU A 86 -0.33 6.10 -2.67
CA GLU A 86 -0.51 5.67 -4.07
C GLU A 86 0.40 4.47 -4.41
N SER A 87 1.69 4.52 -4.01
CA SER A 87 2.61 3.39 -4.17
C SER A 87 2.15 2.15 -3.40
N GLY A 88 1.57 2.35 -2.21
CA GLY A 88 0.96 1.27 -1.43
C GLY A 88 -0.24 0.64 -2.14
N PHE A 89 -1.13 1.45 -2.72
CA PHE A 89 -2.28 0.97 -3.48
C PHE A 89 -1.84 0.21 -4.73
N GLU A 90 -0.86 0.71 -5.48
CA GLU A 90 -0.33 0.01 -6.65
C GLU A 90 0.23 -1.37 -6.28
N SER A 91 0.99 -1.48 -5.18
CA SER A 91 1.50 -2.76 -4.70
C SER A 91 0.38 -3.72 -4.27
N ILE A 92 -0.66 -3.22 -3.60
CA ILE A 92 -1.81 -4.03 -3.21
C ILE A 92 -2.57 -4.53 -4.44
N ILE A 93 -2.79 -3.66 -5.43
CA ILE A 93 -3.46 -4.00 -6.69
C ILE A 93 -2.70 -5.13 -7.39
N GLN A 94 -1.39 -5.00 -7.58
CA GLN A 94 -0.57 -6.05 -8.23
C GLN A 94 -0.67 -7.39 -7.49
N ARG A 95 -0.70 -7.37 -6.15
CA ARG A 95 -0.88 -8.60 -5.36
C ARG A 95 -2.28 -9.19 -5.53
N LEU A 96 -3.32 -8.36 -5.56
CA LEU A 96 -4.70 -8.80 -5.76
C LEU A 96 -4.92 -9.37 -7.15
N GLU A 97 -4.37 -8.75 -8.19
CA GLU A 97 -4.42 -9.26 -9.56
C GLU A 97 -3.78 -10.63 -9.67
N SER A 98 -2.55 -10.79 -9.15
CA SER A 98 -1.87 -12.10 -9.15
C SER A 98 -2.63 -13.14 -8.34
N SER A 99 -3.18 -12.77 -7.18
CA SER A 99 -4.00 -13.69 -6.37
C SER A 99 -5.30 -14.07 -7.09
N SER A 100 -5.91 -13.13 -7.83
CA SER A 100 -7.11 -13.38 -8.62
C SER A 100 -6.82 -14.34 -9.76
N GLU A 101 -5.73 -14.14 -10.50
CA GLU A 101 -5.27 -15.04 -11.56
C GLU A 101 -5.00 -16.45 -11.02
N GLN A 102 -4.31 -16.56 -9.87
CA GLN A 102 -4.06 -17.84 -9.23
C GLN A 102 -5.35 -18.55 -8.79
N MET A 103 -6.33 -17.80 -8.31
CA MET A 103 -7.63 -18.35 -7.90
C MET A 103 -8.47 -18.76 -9.12
N GLU A 104 -8.44 -17.99 -10.20
CA GLU A 104 -9.08 -18.34 -11.47
C GLU A 104 -8.47 -19.60 -12.09
N ASN A 105 -7.14 -19.69 -12.13
CA ASN A 105 -6.43 -20.89 -12.59
C ASN A 105 -6.77 -22.11 -11.72
N SER A 106 -6.83 -21.94 -10.40
CA SER A 106 -7.23 -23.01 -9.48
C SER A 106 -8.68 -23.46 -9.72
N LYS A 107 -9.59 -22.50 -9.93
CA LYS A 107 -10.99 -22.77 -10.28
C LYS A 107 -11.09 -23.51 -11.62
N HIS A 108 -10.35 -23.09 -12.64
CA HIS A 108 -10.31 -23.75 -13.95
C HIS A 108 -9.84 -25.20 -13.82
N ARG A 109 -8.77 -25.46 -13.04
CA ARG A 109 -8.30 -26.83 -12.79
C ARG A 109 -9.34 -27.71 -12.11
N VAL A 110 -10.10 -27.17 -11.15
CA VAL A 110 -11.19 -27.91 -10.48
C VAL A 110 -12.35 -28.17 -11.44
N LEU A 111 -12.73 -27.16 -12.24
CA LEU A 111 -13.79 -27.29 -13.24
C LEU A 111 -13.42 -28.32 -14.32
N ASP A 112 -12.19 -28.28 -14.83
CA ASP A 112 -11.69 -29.25 -15.81
C ASP A 112 -11.66 -30.67 -15.24
N ALA A 113 -11.21 -30.84 -13.99
CA ALA A 113 -11.24 -32.14 -13.33
C ALA A 113 -12.66 -32.67 -13.17
N ASN A 114 -13.62 -31.81 -12.82
CA ASN A 114 -15.04 -32.18 -12.71
C ASN A 114 -15.65 -32.51 -14.07
N MET A 115 -15.33 -31.73 -15.11
CA MET A 115 -15.78 -31.98 -16.49
C MET A 115 -15.20 -33.28 -17.03
N ALA A 116 -13.93 -33.57 -16.77
CA ALA A 116 -13.31 -34.84 -17.11
C ALA A 116 -14.02 -36.01 -16.42
N ASN A 117 -14.29 -35.90 -15.11
CA ASN A 117 -15.02 -36.92 -14.36
C ASN A 117 -16.44 -37.16 -14.92
N GLU A 118 -17.18 -36.11 -15.24
CA GLU A 118 -18.52 -36.22 -15.82
C GLU A 118 -18.49 -36.83 -17.23
N THR A 119 -17.54 -36.38 -18.05
CA THR A 119 -17.34 -36.92 -19.40
C THR A 119 -16.96 -38.41 -19.36
N MET A 120 -16.13 -38.83 -18.41
CA MET A 120 -15.80 -40.25 -18.23
C MET A 120 -17.01 -41.06 -17.77
N LYS A 121 -17.86 -40.53 -16.88
CA LYS A 121 -19.11 -41.20 -16.48
C LYS A 121 -20.07 -41.34 -17.65
N LEU A 122 -20.26 -40.27 -18.42
CA LEU A 122 -21.10 -40.27 -19.62
C LEU A 122 -20.56 -41.25 -20.68
N SER A 123 -19.25 -41.26 -20.91
CA SER A 123 -18.59 -42.20 -21.81
C SER A 123 -18.74 -43.66 -21.36
N ASN A 124 -18.50 -43.95 -20.08
CA ASN A 124 -18.71 -45.29 -19.51
C ASN A 124 -20.17 -45.73 -19.63
N ALA A 125 -21.12 -44.83 -19.35
CA ALA A 125 -22.54 -45.13 -19.52
C ALA A 125 -22.90 -45.44 -20.97
N ALA A 126 -22.36 -44.70 -21.94
CA ALA A 126 -22.55 -44.95 -23.36
C ALA A 126 -21.96 -46.30 -23.81
N ILE A 127 -20.74 -46.63 -23.37
CA ILE A 127 -20.10 -47.93 -23.62
C ILE A 127 -20.92 -49.07 -23.00
N HIS A 128 -21.47 -48.86 -21.79
CA HIS A 128 -22.34 -49.85 -21.17
C HIS A 128 -23.61 -50.10 -21.97
N ILE A 129 -24.28 -49.07 -22.49
CA ILE A 129 -25.47 -49.25 -23.34
C ILE A 129 -25.10 -49.95 -24.66
N GLN A 130 -23.97 -49.58 -25.27
CA GLN A 130 -23.49 -50.22 -26.49
C GLN A 130 -23.15 -51.71 -26.25
N SER A 131 -22.52 -52.05 -25.12
CA SER A 131 -22.24 -53.44 -24.75
C SER A 131 -23.50 -54.22 -24.43
N GLN A 132 -24.47 -53.67 -23.70
CA GLN A 132 -25.76 -54.33 -23.44
C GLN A 132 -26.49 -54.64 -24.74
N ASN A 133 -26.52 -53.72 -25.71
CA ASN A 133 -27.15 -53.94 -27.00
C ASN A 133 -26.40 -54.98 -27.85
N ALA A 134 -25.07 -54.90 -27.91
CA ALA A 134 -24.24 -55.87 -28.62
C ALA A 134 -24.37 -57.29 -28.03
N LEU A 135 -24.42 -57.42 -26.70
CA LEU A 135 -24.63 -58.68 -26.00
C LEU A 135 -26.01 -59.27 -26.29
N ILE A 136 -27.07 -58.47 -26.29
CA ILE A 136 -28.43 -58.93 -26.68
C ILE A 136 -28.42 -59.39 -28.14
N THR A 137 -27.76 -58.65 -29.02
CA THR A 137 -27.70 -58.99 -30.45
C THR A 137 -26.90 -60.28 -30.69
N GLN A 138 -25.83 -60.50 -29.93
CA GLN A 138 -25.02 -61.72 -30.03
C GLN A 138 -25.72 -62.92 -29.39
N ALA A 139 -26.40 -62.75 -28.25
CA ALA A 139 -27.24 -63.78 -27.64
C ALA A 139 -28.40 -64.19 -28.55
N ASN A 140 -29.12 -63.23 -29.13
CA ASN A 140 -30.22 -63.50 -30.07
C ASN A 140 -29.75 -64.12 -31.39
N ARG A 141 -28.48 -63.98 -31.79
CA ARG A 141 -27.93 -64.61 -33.00
C ARG A 141 -27.37 -66.00 -32.77
N LEU A 142 -26.86 -66.31 -31.57
CA LEU A 142 -26.32 -67.63 -31.26
C LEU A 142 -27.41 -68.66 -30.97
N ILE A 143 -28.52 -68.27 -30.34
CA ILE A 143 -29.59 -69.20 -29.93
C ILE A 143 -30.34 -69.87 -31.12
N PRO A 144 -30.66 -69.17 -32.24
CA PRO A 144 -31.42 -69.78 -33.36
C PRO A 144 -30.61 -70.78 -34.18
N GLU A 145 -29.32 -70.50 -34.44
CA GLU A 145 -28.46 -71.31 -35.32
C GLU A 145 -28.20 -72.72 -34.75
N TYR A 146 -28.00 -72.85 -33.44
CA TYR A 146 -27.83 -74.17 -32.80
C TYR A 146 -29.12 -75.01 -32.82
N SER A 147 -30.29 -74.37 -32.73
CA SER A 147 -31.58 -75.06 -32.79
C SER A 147 -31.90 -75.55 -34.21
N LEU A 148 -31.59 -74.75 -35.24
CA LEU A 148 -31.76 -75.19 -36.64
C LEU A 148 -30.77 -76.29 -37.05
N PHE A 149 -29.58 -76.33 -36.44
CA PHE A 149 -28.64 -77.44 -36.61
C PHE A 149 -29.14 -78.76 -35.98
N LEU A 150 -29.79 -78.69 -34.81
CA LEU A 150 -30.33 -79.87 -34.11
C LEU A 150 -31.66 -80.40 -34.68
N LEU A 151 -32.42 -79.59 -35.43
CA LEU A 151 -33.66 -80.02 -36.11
C LEU A 151 -33.44 -80.55 -37.53
N ARG A 152 -32.23 -80.37 -38.10
CA ARG A 152 -31.89 -80.83 -39.46
C ARG A 152 -30.96 -82.05 -39.50
N GLN A 153 -30.68 -82.66 -38.35
CA GLN A 153 -29.90 -83.90 -38.19
C GLN A 153 -30.77 -84.98 -37.57
#